data_AF-A0A3P1WM62-F1
#
_entry.id   AF-A0A3P1WM62-F1
#
_cell.length_a   1.000
_cell.length_b   1.000
_cell.length_c   1.000
_cell.angle_alpha   90.00
_cell.angle_beta   90.00
_cell.angle_gamma   90.00
#
_symmetry.space_group_name_H-M   'P 1'
#
loop_
_entity.id
_entity.type
_entity.pdbx_description
1 polymer ?
#
loop_
_entity_poly.entity_id
_entity_poly.type
_entity_poly.pdbx_seq_one_letter_code
_entity_poly.pdbx_strand_id
1 'polypeptide(L)'
;MAGPERSADWALEQLKNVLRGFTSETPAATDVGARAADLATVLSAEASEVKDVAAMMAQVSDLKKRVLAQDHRKSLDWQQEFLARASDPAQAKADLAWLAEANNQAIQDADDALLGLQKASDAIAQHQHVPALLKAEQGQWAKALRIVAEIDESAESRERVAGWVGRAAEDYTQMAKVQSEACHEWLGLTKVMVEAYQLGVDVNTSMVAATHSILSQVIRLHRLDGQSPERAEYYMSTRRLTQLMNAACTEIAQMSARLSQTLELVSADLEAVHNALVILSGGRWPHGRALAGQPAGNIPDLREHDPQPASALPKPTARGNFRPARGR
;
A
#
# COMPACT_ATOMS: atom_id res chain seq x y z
N MET A 1 -14.86 23.10 16.17
CA MET A 1 -14.38 21.73 16.48
C MET A 1 -15.36 20.77 15.81
N ALA A 2 -14.91 20.01 14.81
CA ALA A 2 -15.74 18.95 14.23
C ALA A 2 -15.77 17.78 15.22
N GLY A 3 -16.95 17.20 15.46
CA GLY A 3 -17.10 16.07 16.37
C GLY A 3 -16.42 14.79 15.85
N PRO A 4 -16.13 13.82 16.73
CA PRO A 4 -15.44 12.57 16.38
C PRO A 4 -16.13 11.76 15.25
N GLU A 5 -17.46 11.84 15.14
CA GLU A 5 -18.22 11.22 14.05
C GLU A 5 -17.83 11.76 12.65
N ARG A 6 -17.48 13.06 12.53
CA ARG A 6 -16.99 13.64 11.27
C ARG A 6 -15.57 13.23 10.90
N SER A 7 -14.74 12.81 11.87
CA SER A 7 -13.37 12.34 11.62
C SER A 7 -13.38 10.92 11.06
N ALA A 8 -14.21 10.03 11.62
CA ALA A 8 -14.31 8.64 11.15
C ALA A 8 -14.92 8.55 9.74
N ASP A 9 -16.02 9.26 9.47
CA ASP A 9 -16.64 9.30 8.12
C ASP A 9 -15.70 9.93 7.09
N TRP A 10 -14.97 10.98 7.48
CA TRP A 10 -13.99 11.62 6.61
C TRP A 10 -12.81 10.70 6.32
N ALA A 11 -12.25 10.02 7.32
CA ALA A 11 -11.13 9.10 7.14
C ALA A 11 -11.54 7.88 6.32
N LEU A 12 -12.73 7.32 6.58
CA LEU A 12 -13.32 6.25 5.78
C LEU A 12 -13.54 6.72 4.33
N GLU A 13 -14.03 7.94 4.10
CA GLU A 13 -14.14 8.50 2.76
C GLU A 13 -12.78 8.80 2.12
N GLN A 14 -11.75 9.26 2.85
CA GLN A 14 -10.41 9.42 2.28
C GLN A 14 -9.83 8.06 1.87
N LEU A 15 -9.97 7.04 2.72
CA LEU A 15 -9.62 5.66 2.40
C LEU A 15 -10.39 5.14 1.18
N LYS A 16 -11.70 5.36 1.12
CA LYS A 16 -12.57 4.98 -0.01
C LYS A 16 -12.24 5.75 -1.30
N ASN A 17 -11.86 7.02 -1.22
CA ASN A 17 -11.49 7.83 -2.39
C ASN A 17 -10.10 7.48 -2.93
N VAL A 18 -9.15 7.12 -2.05
CA VAL A 18 -7.91 6.47 -2.45
C VAL A 18 -8.21 5.17 -3.20
N LEU A 19 -9.21 4.39 -2.78
CA LEU A 19 -9.58 3.12 -3.43
C LEU A 19 -10.26 3.25 -4.79
N ARG A 20 -11.19 4.20 -4.96
CA ARG A 20 -11.95 4.37 -6.22
C ARG A 20 -11.05 4.66 -7.42
N GLY A 21 -9.81 5.12 -7.20
CA GLY A 21 -8.81 5.30 -8.27
C GLY A 21 -8.18 4.00 -8.79
N PHE A 22 -8.31 2.87 -8.09
CA PHE A 22 -7.44 1.69 -8.30
C PHE A 22 -8.15 0.36 -8.59
N THR A 23 -9.48 0.28 -8.50
CA THR A 23 -10.20 -1.00 -8.67
C THR A 23 -10.83 -1.13 -10.06
N SER A 24 -10.16 -1.85 -10.97
CA SER A 24 -10.83 -2.61 -12.04
C SER A 24 -10.73 -4.11 -11.72
N GLU A 25 -11.86 -4.67 -11.27
CA GLU A 25 -12.28 -6.09 -11.21
C GLU A 25 -11.22 -7.20 -11.12
N THR A 26 -11.13 -7.92 -9.99
CA THR A 26 -11.18 -9.42 -9.92
C THR A 26 -11.10 -9.95 -8.47
N PRO A 27 -11.54 -11.21 -8.20
CA PRO A 27 -12.01 -11.64 -6.88
C PRO A 27 -11.05 -12.49 -6.03
N ALA A 28 -11.31 -12.45 -4.72
CA ALA A 28 -11.22 -13.44 -3.65
C ALA A 28 -10.10 -14.50 -3.63
N ALA A 29 -9.26 -14.45 -2.59
CA ALA A 29 -8.81 -15.65 -1.86
C ALA A 29 -8.22 -15.33 -0.47
N THR A 30 -8.45 -16.28 0.41
CA THR A 30 -8.19 -16.43 1.85
C THR A 30 -6.72 -16.38 2.29
N ASP A 31 -6.56 -16.07 3.58
CA ASP A 31 -5.35 -16.17 4.42
C ASP A 31 -4.31 -15.04 4.28
N VAL A 32 -4.69 -13.85 4.76
CA VAL A 32 -3.98 -12.57 4.54
C VAL A 32 -3.34 -12.01 5.83
N GLY A 33 -3.80 -12.41 7.02
CA GLY A 33 -3.37 -11.83 8.30
C GLY A 33 -1.88 -12.00 8.61
N ALA A 34 -1.31 -13.19 8.35
CA ALA A 34 0.11 -13.46 8.58
C ALA A 34 1.02 -12.79 7.52
N ARG A 35 0.50 -12.45 6.34
CA ARG A 35 1.27 -11.86 5.23
C ARG A 35 1.36 -10.34 5.29
N ALA A 36 0.40 -9.67 5.92
CA ALA A 36 0.39 -8.21 6.04
C ALA A 36 1.47 -7.68 7.01
N ALA A 37 1.69 -8.36 8.15
CA ALA A 37 2.73 -8.01 9.12
C ALA A 37 4.16 -8.26 8.58
N ASP A 38 4.34 -9.35 7.81
CA ASP A 38 5.60 -9.67 7.12
C ASP A 38 5.94 -8.63 6.05
N LEU A 39 4.94 -8.13 5.31
CA LEU A 39 5.15 -7.08 4.30
C LEU A 39 5.53 -5.74 4.96
N ALA A 40 4.82 -5.34 6.02
CA ALA A 40 5.07 -4.08 6.73
C ALA A 40 6.47 -4.05 7.37
N THR A 41 6.97 -5.19 7.86
CA THR A 41 8.30 -5.27 8.50
C THR A 41 9.44 -5.18 7.48
N VAL A 42 9.29 -5.80 6.30
CA VAL A 42 10.29 -5.68 5.22
C VAL A 42 10.29 -4.27 4.64
N LEU A 43 9.15 -3.57 4.64
CA LEU A 43 8.99 -2.26 4.02
C LEU A 43 9.32 -1.09 4.97
N SER A 44 9.22 -1.26 6.30
CA SER A 44 9.54 -0.20 7.28
C SER A 44 11.05 0.12 7.39
N ALA A 45 11.93 -0.84 7.09
CA ALA A 45 13.38 -0.66 7.14
C ALA A 45 13.91 0.36 6.11
N GLU A 46 13.13 0.69 5.07
CA GLU A 46 13.52 1.64 4.02
C GLU A 46 12.79 2.99 4.06
N ALA A 47 12.00 3.26 5.11
CA ALA A 47 11.01 4.35 5.13
C ALA A 47 11.50 5.71 5.70
N SER A 48 12.80 5.88 5.99
CA SER A 48 13.28 7.09 6.69
C SER A 48 13.52 8.33 5.80
N GLU A 49 13.57 8.17 4.48
CA GLU A 49 13.63 9.29 3.52
C GLU A 49 12.26 9.45 2.83
N VAL A 50 11.79 10.69 2.69
CA VAL A 50 10.61 11.00 1.89
C VAL A 50 10.95 10.69 0.42
N LYS A 51 10.62 9.46 0.00
CA LYS A 51 10.84 8.95 -1.34
C LYS A 51 9.87 9.62 -2.30
N ASP A 52 10.37 10.54 -3.14
CA ASP A 52 9.59 11.27 -4.14
C ASP A 52 9.39 10.42 -5.40
N VAL A 53 8.20 9.81 -5.51
CA VAL A 53 7.81 8.95 -6.63
C VAL A 53 7.75 9.74 -7.94
N ALA A 54 7.27 10.99 -7.90
CA ALA A 54 7.17 11.83 -9.09
C ALA A 54 8.55 12.21 -9.63
N ALA A 55 9.48 12.58 -8.75
CA ALA A 55 10.87 12.85 -9.12
C ALA A 55 11.55 11.60 -9.69
N MET A 56 11.34 10.42 -9.10
CA MET A 56 11.91 9.18 -9.62
C MET A 56 11.33 8.81 -10.99
N MET A 57 10.02 9.03 -11.20
CA MET A 57 9.37 8.80 -12.49
C MET A 57 9.90 9.76 -13.57
N ALA A 58 10.19 11.02 -13.21
CA ALA A 58 10.86 11.96 -14.11
C ALA A 58 12.26 11.46 -14.53
N GLN A 59 13.03 10.85 -13.61
CA GLN A 59 14.33 10.27 -13.94
C GLN A 59 14.22 9.09 -14.93
N VAL A 60 13.18 8.25 -14.82
CA VAL A 60 12.90 7.18 -15.80
C VAL A 60 12.53 7.76 -17.16
N SER A 61 11.71 8.81 -17.21
CA SER A 61 11.38 9.53 -18.45
C SER A 61 12.62 10.12 -19.13
N ASP A 62 13.50 10.76 -18.36
CA ASP A 62 14.76 11.30 -18.88
C ASP A 62 15.76 10.22 -19.29
N LEU A 63 15.76 9.07 -18.60
CA LEU A 63 16.52 7.90 -19.04
C LEU A 63 16.04 7.44 -20.42
N LYS A 64 14.73 7.29 -20.64
CA LYS A 64 14.18 6.91 -21.94
C LYS A 64 14.59 7.87 -23.05
N LYS A 65 14.46 9.20 -22.83
CA LYS A 65 14.88 10.20 -23.82
C LYS A 65 16.34 10.03 -24.22
N ARG A 66 17.23 9.80 -23.26
CA ARG A 66 18.67 9.57 -23.51
C ARG A 66 18.91 8.28 -24.27
N VAL A 67 18.24 7.19 -23.90
CA VAL A 67 18.36 5.88 -24.55
C VAL A 67 17.90 5.96 -26.00
N LEU A 68 16.75 6.58 -26.27
CA LEU A 68 16.25 6.82 -27.62
C LEU A 68 17.23 7.65 -28.46
N ALA A 69 17.75 8.76 -27.92
CA ALA A 69 18.72 9.58 -28.62
C ALA A 69 20.05 8.84 -28.90
N GLN A 70 20.43 7.91 -28.04
CA GLN A 70 21.60 7.06 -28.26
C GLN A 70 21.34 6.01 -29.35
N ASP A 71 20.21 5.30 -29.29
CA ASP A 71 19.85 4.28 -30.28
C ASP A 71 19.60 4.89 -31.66
N HIS A 72 18.98 6.08 -31.72
CA HIS A 72 18.80 6.81 -32.97
C HIS A 72 20.14 7.15 -33.64
N ARG A 73 21.12 7.67 -32.89
CA ARG A 73 22.47 7.94 -33.41
C ARG A 73 23.15 6.67 -33.92
N LYS A 74 23.15 5.60 -33.12
CA LYS A 74 23.70 4.30 -33.51
C LYS A 74 23.04 3.74 -34.78
N SER A 75 21.72 3.92 -34.91
CA SER A 75 20.98 3.50 -36.09
C SER A 75 21.40 4.30 -37.32
N LEU A 76 21.57 5.62 -37.22
CA LEU A 76 22.03 6.44 -38.35
C LEU A 76 23.45 6.07 -38.79
N ASP A 77 24.37 5.92 -37.84
CA ASP A 77 25.76 5.53 -38.11
C ASP A 77 25.80 4.18 -38.83
N TRP A 78 25.01 3.21 -38.34
CA TRP A 78 24.92 1.91 -38.98
C TRP A 78 24.30 1.95 -40.38
N GLN A 79 23.23 2.74 -40.60
CA GLN A 79 22.60 2.85 -41.92
C GLN A 79 23.57 3.39 -42.97
N GLN A 80 24.44 4.34 -42.58
CA GLN A 80 25.51 4.85 -43.44
C GLN A 80 26.54 3.77 -43.77
N GLU A 81 26.99 2.99 -42.78
CA GLU A 81 27.91 1.87 -43.00
C GLU A 81 27.31 0.77 -43.87
N PHE A 82 26.03 0.46 -43.67
CA PHE A 82 25.30 -0.56 -44.42
C PHE A 82 25.18 -0.18 -45.90
N LEU A 83 24.76 1.06 -46.19
CA LEU A 83 24.67 1.57 -47.57
C LEU A 83 26.04 1.60 -48.27
N ALA A 84 27.11 1.93 -47.55
CA ALA A 84 28.46 1.95 -48.09
C ALA A 84 28.99 0.54 -48.46
N ARG A 85 28.45 -0.52 -47.84
CA ARG A 85 28.86 -1.92 -48.06
C ARG A 85 27.87 -2.71 -48.92
N ALA A 86 26.72 -2.15 -49.25
CA ALA A 86 25.67 -2.86 -49.97
C ALA A 86 26.03 -3.07 -51.45
N SER A 87 26.02 -4.34 -51.89
CA SER A 87 26.26 -4.71 -53.29
C SER A 87 25.04 -4.50 -54.19
N ASP A 88 23.84 -4.47 -53.63
CA ASP A 88 22.57 -4.25 -54.34
C ASP A 88 21.79 -3.08 -53.71
N PRO A 89 21.69 -1.93 -54.39
CA PRO A 89 20.96 -0.76 -53.90
C PRO A 89 19.46 -1.00 -53.69
N ALA A 90 18.84 -1.89 -54.49
CA ALA A 90 17.40 -2.13 -54.39
C ALA A 90 17.06 -2.94 -53.14
N GLN A 91 17.83 -4.01 -52.87
CA GLN A 91 17.70 -4.78 -51.64
C GLN A 91 18.02 -3.94 -50.40
N ALA A 92 19.10 -3.14 -50.45
CA ALA A 92 19.46 -2.27 -49.33
C ALA A 92 18.36 -1.27 -48.97
N LYS A 93 17.65 -0.73 -49.98
CA LYS A 93 16.51 0.16 -49.74
C LYS A 93 15.34 -0.55 -49.05
N ALA A 94 15.05 -1.80 -49.44
CA ALA A 94 14.01 -2.60 -48.81
C ALA A 94 14.35 -2.92 -47.35
N ASP A 95 15.59 -3.31 -47.07
CA ASP A 95 16.06 -3.61 -45.71
C ASP A 95 16.01 -2.37 -44.81
N LEU A 96 16.39 -1.20 -45.33
CA LEU A 96 16.27 0.07 -44.60
C LEU A 96 14.82 0.46 -44.29
N ALA A 97 13.90 0.20 -45.21
CA ALA A 97 12.47 0.48 -44.98
C ALA A 97 11.91 -0.44 -43.88
N TRP A 98 12.24 -1.73 -43.91
CA TRP A 98 11.86 -2.67 -42.86
C TRP A 98 12.44 -2.27 -41.49
N LEU A 99 13.70 -1.86 -41.45
CA LEU A 99 14.35 -1.39 -40.23
C LEU A 99 13.73 -0.10 -39.69
N ALA A 100 13.38 0.85 -40.55
CA ALA A 100 12.69 2.06 -40.14
C ALA A 100 11.36 1.73 -39.44
N GLU A 101 10.59 0.79 -40.00
CA GLU A 101 9.34 0.32 -39.39
C GLU A 101 9.57 -0.35 -38.03
N ALA A 102 10.54 -1.27 -37.95
CA ALA A 102 10.89 -1.95 -36.69
C ALA A 102 11.38 -0.98 -35.60
N ASN A 103 12.07 0.09 -35.99
CA ASN A 103 12.52 1.15 -35.08
C ASN A 103 11.34 2.00 -34.62
N ASN A 104 10.43 2.38 -35.51
CA ASN A 104 9.21 3.11 -35.16
C ASN A 104 8.36 2.33 -34.15
N GLN A 105 8.18 1.02 -34.36
CA GLN A 105 7.47 0.18 -33.41
C GLN A 105 8.16 0.15 -32.04
N ALA A 106 9.49 0.03 -31.99
CA ALA A 106 10.22 0.04 -30.73
C ALA A 106 10.09 1.37 -29.96
N ILE A 107 10.02 2.50 -30.68
CA ILE A 107 9.76 3.82 -30.08
C ILE A 107 8.35 3.86 -29.50
N GLN A 108 7.35 3.43 -30.28
CA GLN A 108 5.94 3.42 -29.86
C GLN A 108 5.74 2.53 -28.63
N ASP A 109 6.30 1.32 -28.62
CA ASP A 109 6.22 0.40 -27.47
C ASP A 109 6.84 1.05 -26.20
N ALA A 110 7.92 1.82 -26.37
CA ALA A 110 8.55 2.55 -25.27
C ALA A 110 7.73 3.78 -24.81
N ASP A 111 6.96 4.43 -25.70
CA ASP A 111 5.97 5.45 -25.35
C ASP A 111 4.82 4.85 -24.54
N ASP A 112 4.24 3.74 -25.01
CA ASP A 112 3.14 3.07 -24.34
C ASP A 112 3.54 2.52 -22.97
N ALA A 113 4.72 1.91 -22.86
CA ALA A 113 5.25 1.39 -21.59
C ALA A 113 5.55 2.52 -20.58
N LEU A 114 6.10 3.65 -21.03
CA LEU A 114 6.31 4.81 -20.15
C LEU A 114 4.99 5.38 -19.68
N LEU A 115 3.99 5.51 -20.57
CA LEU A 115 2.67 6.01 -20.22
C LEU A 115 1.96 5.10 -19.22
N GLY A 116 2.04 3.77 -19.41
CA GLY A 116 1.50 2.78 -18.47
C GLY A 116 2.15 2.90 -17.09
N LEU A 117 3.48 2.94 -17.05
CA LEU A 117 4.24 3.10 -15.80
C LEU A 117 3.95 4.44 -15.11
N GLN A 118 3.81 5.52 -15.88
CA GLN A 118 3.45 6.84 -15.37
C GLN A 118 2.06 6.82 -14.75
N LYS A 119 1.05 6.27 -15.42
CA LYS A 119 -0.32 6.15 -14.85
C LYS A 119 -0.32 5.38 -13.52
N ALA A 120 0.39 4.25 -13.46
CA ALA A 120 0.50 3.45 -12.24
C ALA A 120 1.20 4.23 -11.10
N SER A 121 2.23 5.01 -11.42
CA SER A 121 3.00 5.79 -10.45
C SER A 121 2.26 7.06 -9.99
N ASP A 122 1.56 7.74 -10.90
CA ASP A 122 0.81 8.97 -10.62
C ASP A 122 -0.34 8.71 -9.64
N ALA A 123 -1.01 7.57 -9.77
CA ALA A 123 -2.05 7.16 -8.83
C ALA A 123 -1.49 7.09 -7.39
N ILE A 124 -0.27 6.57 -7.22
CA ILE A 124 0.40 6.48 -5.91
C ILE A 124 0.93 7.83 -5.45
N ALA A 125 1.53 8.62 -6.36
CA ALA A 125 2.08 9.94 -6.06
C ALA A 125 1.00 10.92 -5.58
N GLN A 126 -0.21 10.87 -6.13
CA GLN A 126 -1.34 11.68 -5.68
C GLN A 126 -1.67 11.48 -4.19
N HIS A 127 -1.39 10.28 -3.66
CA HIS A 127 -1.67 9.91 -2.28
C HIS A 127 -0.43 9.90 -1.37
N GLN A 128 0.71 10.43 -1.82
CA GLN A 128 1.95 10.46 -1.04
C GLN A 128 1.83 11.24 0.28
N HIS A 129 0.86 12.16 0.39
CA HIS A 129 0.60 12.94 1.59
C HIS A 129 -0.29 12.21 2.63
N VAL A 130 -0.97 11.13 2.23
CA VAL A 130 -1.91 10.38 3.07
C VAL A 130 -1.25 9.78 4.32
N PRO A 131 -0.03 9.19 4.28
CA PRO A 131 0.63 8.71 5.50
C PRO A 131 0.77 9.77 6.60
N ALA A 132 1.08 11.01 6.23
CA ALA A 132 1.24 12.10 7.19
C ALA A 132 -0.10 12.48 7.83
N LEU A 133 -1.18 12.51 7.03
CA LEU A 133 -2.55 12.75 7.52
C LEU A 133 -3.01 11.63 8.47
N LEU A 134 -2.85 10.37 8.05
CA LEU A 134 -3.22 9.21 8.87
C LEU A 134 -2.43 9.19 10.18
N LYS A 135 -1.14 9.53 10.15
CA LYS A 135 -0.30 9.63 11.36
C LYS A 135 -0.75 10.74 12.31
N ALA A 136 -1.21 11.86 11.77
CA ALA A 136 -1.76 12.95 12.58
C ALA A 136 -3.07 12.52 13.28
N GLU A 137 -3.98 11.87 12.55
CA GLU A 137 -5.22 11.32 13.11
C GLU A 137 -4.95 10.19 14.11
N GLN A 138 -4.04 9.27 13.81
CA GLN A 138 -3.56 8.25 14.74
C GLN A 138 -3.08 8.88 16.05
N GLY A 139 -2.33 9.98 15.97
CA GLY A 139 -1.85 10.72 17.14
C GLY A 139 -2.99 11.34 17.98
N GLN A 140 -4.11 11.71 17.36
CA GLN A 140 -5.30 12.17 18.08
C GLN A 140 -5.98 11.00 18.81
N TRP A 141 -6.18 9.88 18.12
CA TRP A 141 -6.74 8.66 18.70
C TRP A 141 -5.86 8.09 19.82
N ALA A 142 -4.54 8.15 19.69
CA ALA A 142 -3.62 7.73 20.74
C ALA A 142 -3.72 8.60 21.99
N LYS A 143 -4.03 9.90 21.86
CA LYS A 143 -4.33 10.77 23.00
C LYS A 143 -5.68 10.42 23.62
N ALA A 144 -6.70 10.18 22.80
CA ALA A 144 -8.02 9.73 23.27
C ALA A 144 -7.90 8.42 24.05
N LEU A 145 -7.12 7.46 23.54
CA LEU A 145 -6.87 6.17 24.19
C LEU A 145 -6.32 6.33 25.62
N ARG A 146 -5.40 7.28 25.83
CA ARG A 146 -4.86 7.55 27.18
C ARG A 146 -5.94 8.07 28.13
N ILE A 147 -6.75 9.02 27.68
CA ILE A 147 -7.85 9.57 28.48
C ILE A 147 -8.85 8.47 28.84
N VAL A 148 -9.21 7.64 27.86
CA VAL A 148 -10.15 6.53 28.06
C VAL A 148 -9.58 5.50 29.03
N ALA A 149 -8.29 5.16 28.92
CA ALA A 149 -7.63 4.24 29.85
C ALA A 149 -7.66 4.75 31.30
N GLU A 150 -7.43 6.04 31.52
CA GLU A 150 -7.53 6.65 32.87
C GLU A 150 -8.97 6.60 33.42
N ILE A 151 -9.97 6.81 32.56
CA ILE A 151 -11.39 6.68 32.94
C ILE A 151 -11.71 5.22 33.28
N ASP A 152 -11.26 4.29 32.46
CA ASP A 152 -11.48 2.86 32.62
C ASP A 152 -10.89 2.34 33.94
N GLU A 153 -9.62 2.66 34.22
CA GLU A 153 -8.91 2.27 35.45
C GLU A 153 -9.63 2.76 36.72
N SER A 154 -10.28 3.91 36.65
CA SER A 154 -11.04 4.48 37.78
C SER A 154 -12.51 4.08 37.81
N ALA A 155 -13.04 3.37 36.80
CA ALA A 155 -14.47 3.07 36.68
C ALA A 155 -14.97 2.16 37.81
N GLU A 156 -14.29 1.04 38.07
CA GLU A 156 -14.68 0.08 39.12
C GLU A 156 -14.71 0.72 40.51
N SER A 157 -13.78 1.64 40.78
CA SER A 157 -13.72 2.36 42.08
C SER A 157 -14.95 3.24 42.35
N ARG A 158 -15.73 3.56 41.29
CA ARG A 158 -16.93 4.38 41.34
C ARG A 158 -18.21 3.54 41.42
N GLU A 159 -18.12 2.21 41.38
CA GLU A 159 -19.29 1.33 41.46
C GLU A 159 -20.00 1.38 42.81
N ARG A 160 -19.29 1.76 43.88
CA ARG A 160 -19.81 1.78 45.25
C ARG A 160 -19.45 3.07 45.94
N VAL A 161 -20.38 3.59 46.73
CA VAL A 161 -20.14 4.76 47.59
C VAL A 161 -19.91 4.29 49.01
N ALA A 162 -18.73 4.59 49.57
CA ALA A 162 -18.37 4.19 50.91
C ALA A 162 -19.40 4.69 51.95
N GLY A 163 -19.90 3.78 52.79
CA GLY A 163 -20.90 4.09 53.82
C GLY A 163 -22.34 4.19 53.33
N TRP A 164 -22.61 4.08 52.03
CA TRP A 164 -23.97 4.04 51.49
C TRP A 164 -24.49 2.60 51.39
N VAL A 165 -25.63 2.33 52.02
CA VAL A 165 -26.22 0.98 52.12
C VAL A 165 -27.73 0.99 51.89
N GLY A 166 -28.30 -0.18 51.62
CA GLY A 166 -29.73 -0.38 51.36
C GLY A 166 -30.07 -0.51 49.87
N ARG A 167 -31.34 -0.73 49.56
CA ARG A 167 -31.82 -1.05 48.20
C ARG A 167 -31.39 -0.04 47.14
N ALA A 168 -31.45 1.26 47.43
CA ALA A 168 -31.03 2.30 46.49
C ALA A 168 -29.52 2.25 46.17
N ALA A 169 -28.68 1.84 47.13
CA ALA A 169 -27.25 1.66 46.91
C ALA A 169 -26.96 0.43 46.03
N GLU A 170 -27.76 -0.64 46.17
CA GLU A 170 -27.69 -1.84 45.31
C GLU A 170 -28.09 -1.49 43.87
N ASP A 171 -29.21 -0.80 43.68
CA ASP A 171 -29.69 -0.34 42.36
C ASP A 171 -28.63 0.56 41.68
N TYR A 172 -28.04 1.51 42.43
CA TYR A 172 -26.93 2.33 41.93
C TYR A 172 -25.72 1.50 41.54
N THR A 173 -25.29 0.57 42.39
CA THR A 173 -24.12 -0.28 42.13
C THR A 173 -24.30 -1.07 40.83
N GLN A 174 -25.51 -1.59 40.60
CA GLN A 174 -25.83 -2.29 39.37
C GLN A 174 -25.76 -1.37 38.14
N MET A 175 -26.26 -0.14 38.24
CA MET A 175 -26.16 0.83 37.15
C MET A 175 -24.71 1.28 36.89
N ALA A 176 -23.92 1.47 37.94
CA ALA A 176 -22.53 1.89 37.83
C ALA A 176 -21.65 0.80 37.19
N LYS A 177 -21.91 -0.49 37.49
CA LYS A 177 -21.27 -1.62 36.79
C LYS A 177 -21.46 -1.59 35.29
N VAL A 178 -22.67 -1.28 34.83
CA VAL A 178 -22.96 -1.12 33.39
C VAL A 178 -22.12 0.02 32.79
N GLN A 179 -21.86 1.09 33.56
CA GLN A 179 -20.98 2.17 33.12
C GLN A 179 -19.51 1.74 33.08
N SER A 180 -19.04 0.93 34.03
CA SER A 180 -17.69 0.33 33.99
C SER A 180 -17.51 -0.54 32.73
N GLU A 181 -18.47 -1.44 32.45
CA GLU A 181 -18.43 -2.27 31.24
C GLU A 181 -18.42 -1.43 29.96
N ALA A 182 -19.21 -0.36 29.90
CA ALA A 182 -19.20 0.58 28.78
C ALA A 182 -17.85 1.31 28.64
N CYS A 183 -17.17 1.63 29.75
CA CYS A 183 -15.81 2.21 29.70
C CYS A 183 -14.81 1.20 29.13
N HIS A 184 -14.88 -0.07 29.53
CA HIS A 184 -14.03 -1.13 28.99
C HIS A 184 -14.25 -1.35 27.49
N GLU A 185 -15.52 -1.35 27.05
CA GLU A 185 -15.86 -1.44 25.63
C GLU A 185 -15.31 -0.24 24.85
N TRP A 186 -15.48 0.98 25.38
CA TRP A 186 -14.96 2.19 24.77
C TRP A 186 -13.43 2.20 24.67
N LEU A 187 -12.74 1.66 25.68
CA LEU A 187 -11.29 1.46 25.65
C LEU A 187 -10.88 0.53 24.51
N GLY A 188 -11.56 -0.62 24.38
CA GLY A 188 -11.34 -1.57 23.29
C GLY A 188 -11.52 -0.95 21.91
N LEU A 189 -12.64 -0.23 21.69
CA LEU A 189 -12.91 0.47 20.42
C LEU A 189 -11.84 1.51 20.09
N THR A 190 -11.42 2.30 21.08
CA THR A 190 -10.39 3.33 20.90
C THR A 190 -9.04 2.72 20.55
N LYS A 191 -8.71 1.56 21.13
CA LYS A 191 -7.49 0.80 20.81
C LYS A 191 -7.50 0.33 19.35
N VAL A 192 -8.60 -0.26 18.89
CA VAL A 192 -8.76 -0.69 17.50
C VAL A 192 -8.63 0.47 16.52
N MET A 193 -9.18 1.64 16.84
CA MET A 193 -8.99 2.83 16.00
C MET A 193 -7.51 3.22 15.86
N VAL A 194 -6.76 3.24 16.97
CA VAL A 194 -5.31 3.54 16.92
C VAL A 194 -4.56 2.53 16.05
N GLU A 195 -4.85 1.24 16.21
CA GLU A 195 -4.23 0.15 15.45
C GLU A 195 -4.58 0.21 13.97
N ALA A 196 -5.85 0.45 13.62
CA ALA A 196 -6.32 0.61 12.25
C ALA A 196 -5.64 1.78 11.52
N TYR A 197 -5.52 2.94 12.19
CA TYR A 197 -4.77 4.07 11.62
C TYR A 197 -3.29 3.78 11.47
N GLN A 198 -2.67 3.10 12.45
CA GLN A 198 -1.25 2.71 12.36
C GLN A 198 -1.02 1.78 11.16
N LEU A 199 -1.86 0.77 10.98
CA LEU A 199 -1.80 -0.11 9.82
C LEU A 199 -2.00 0.66 8.51
N GLY A 200 -2.93 1.62 8.48
CA GLY A 200 -3.11 2.52 7.35
C GLY A 200 -1.86 3.34 7.02
N VAL A 201 -1.17 3.88 8.04
CA VAL A 201 0.12 4.58 7.87
C VAL A 201 1.15 3.63 7.25
N ASP A 202 1.32 2.45 7.83
CA ASP A 202 2.34 1.49 7.41
C ASP A 202 2.12 1.03 5.97
N VAL A 203 0.89 0.72 5.59
CA VAL A 203 0.52 0.33 4.21
C VAL A 203 0.83 1.44 3.22
N ASN A 204 0.40 2.69 3.49
CA ASN A 204 0.61 3.79 2.54
C ASN A 204 2.10 4.17 2.43
N THR A 205 2.83 4.21 3.55
CA THR A 205 4.29 4.45 3.54
C THR A 205 5.02 3.36 2.76
N SER A 206 4.63 2.10 2.97
CA SER A 206 5.19 0.94 2.27
C SER A 206 4.96 1.00 0.76
N MET A 207 3.75 1.39 0.34
CA MET A 207 3.40 1.51 -1.09
C MET A 207 4.24 2.57 -1.80
N VAL A 208 4.41 3.75 -1.19
CA VAL A 208 5.26 4.82 -1.71
C VAL A 208 6.72 4.34 -1.79
N ALA A 209 7.20 3.72 -0.71
CA ALA A 209 8.58 3.28 -0.61
C ALA A 209 8.93 2.18 -1.63
N ALA A 210 8.04 1.21 -1.83
CA ALA A 210 8.18 0.14 -2.79
C ALA A 210 8.10 0.66 -4.23
N THR A 211 7.15 1.54 -4.54
CA THR A 211 7.03 2.16 -5.88
C THR A 211 8.32 2.87 -6.26
N HIS A 212 8.86 3.70 -5.35
CA HIS A 212 10.14 4.36 -5.58
C HIS A 212 11.29 3.35 -5.78
N SER A 213 11.32 2.25 -5.02
CA SER A 213 12.32 1.19 -5.16
C SER A 213 12.24 0.50 -6.53
N ILE A 214 11.03 0.15 -6.99
CA ILE A 214 10.76 -0.44 -8.31
C ILE A 214 11.22 0.50 -9.43
N LEU A 215 10.90 1.80 -9.34
CA LEU A 215 11.34 2.78 -10.33
C LEU A 215 12.88 2.95 -10.33
N SER A 216 13.49 2.98 -9.15
CA SER A 216 14.95 3.02 -9.00
C SER A 216 15.62 1.78 -9.64
N GLN A 217 14.96 0.63 -9.52
CA GLN A 217 15.41 -0.63 -10.07
C GLN A 217 15.42 -0.63 -11.60
N VAL A 218 14.46 0.02 -12.27
CA VAL A 218 14.47 0.22 -13.72
C VAL A 218 15.75 0.91 -14.17
N ILE A 219 16.10 2.02 -13.52
CA ILE A 219 17.31 2.80 -13.84
C ILE A 219 18.56 1.97 -13.56
N ARG A 220 18.62 1.30 -12.41
CA ARG A 220 19.77 0.50 -11.98
C ARG A 220 20.03 -0.68 -12.91
N LEU A 221 19.00 -1.47 -13.23
CA LEU A 221 19.13 -2.64 -14.11
C LEU A 221 19.54 -2.22 -15.53
N HIS A 222 18.95 -1.16 -16.05
CA HIS A 222 19.34 -0.65 -17.37
C HIS A 222 20.82 -0.27 -17.43
N ARG A 223 21.36 0.37 -16.38
CA ARG A 223 22.80 0.72 -16.30
C ARG A 223 23.70 -0.50 -16.23
N LEU A 224 23.30 -1.57 -15.53
CA LEU A 224 24.06 -2.80 -15.42
C LEU A 224 24.08 -3.58 -16.75
N ASP A 225 22.94 -3.62 -17.45
CA ASP A 225 22.81 -4.32 -18.72
C ASP A 225 23.55 -3.61 -19.87
N GLY A 226 23.82 -2.30 -19.75
CA GLY A 226 24.59 -1.52 -20.72
C GLY A 226 26.06 -1.94 -20.91
N GLN A 227 26.52 -2.97 -20.20
CA GLN A 227 27.88 -3.52 -20.28
C GLN A 227 28.00 -4.75 -21.19
N SER A 228 26.91 -5.26 -21.79
CA SER A 228 27.00 -6.44 -22.65
C SER A 228 27.59 -6.07 -24.02
N PRO A 229 28.77 -6.61 -24.39
CA PRO A 229 29.25 -6.49 -25.74
C PRO A 229 28.52 -7.54 -26.59
N GLU A 230 27.99 -7.10 -27.73
CA GLU A 230 27.87 -7.86 -28.99
C GLU A 230 26.48 -7.90 -29.65
N ARG A 231 26.55 -7.62 -30.97
CA ARG A 231 25.65 -7.92 -32.10
C ARG A 231 24.38 -7.08 -32.29
N ALA A 232 24.50 -6.18 -33.29
CA ALA A 232 23.66 -5.98 -34.47
C ALA A 232 22.12 -5.85 -34.38
N GLU A 233 21.52 -5.81 -33.18
CA GLU A 233 20.09 -5.53 -33.06
C GLU A 233 19.86 -4.03 -32.75
N TYR A 234 19.21 -3.33 -33.67
CA TYR A 234 18.88 -1.90 -33.55
C TYR A 234 17.83 -1.67 -32.47
N TYR A 235 17.92 -0.53 -31.78
CA TYR A 235 17.00 -0.16 -30.70
C TYR A 235 16.90 -1.19 -29.55
N MET A 236 17.91 -2.04 -29.37
CA MET A 236 17.91 -3.02 -28.27
C MET A 236 17.89 -2.39 -26.90
N SER A 237 18.60 -1.28 -26.72
CA SER A 237 18.61 -0.55 -25.46
C SER A 237 17.20 -0.03 -25.13
N THR A 238 16.52 0.50 -26.16
CA THR A 238 15.12 0.93 -26.09
C THR A 238 14.19 -0.23 -25.75
N ARG A 239 14.23 -1.33 -26.51
CA ARG A 239 13.39 -2.53 -26.24
C ARG A 239 13.61 -3.09 -24.84
N ARG A 240 14.86 -3.10 -24.38
CA ARG A 240 15.20 -3.56 -23.03
C ARG A 240 14.62 -2.63 -21.97
N LEU A 241 14.74 -1.32 -22.15
CA LEU A 241 14.13 -0.36 -21.24
C LEU A 241 12.60 -0.52 -21.23
N THR A 242 11.96 -0.74 -22.39
CA THR A 242 10.53 -1.06 -22.49
C THR A 242 10.15 -2.29 -21.65
N GLN A 243 10.91 -3.38 -21.74
CA GLN A 243 10.68 -4.58 -20.92
C GLN A 243 10.78 -4.27 -19.42
N LEU A 244 11.79 -3.50 -19.00
CA LEU A 244 11.96 -3.10 -17.60
C LEU A 244 10.79 -2.23 -17.11
N MET A 245 10.32 -1.28 -17.93
CA MET A 245 9.17 -0.43 -17.60
C MET A 245 7.88 -1.25 -17.49
N ASN A 246 7.64 -2.20 -18.40
CA ASN A 246 6.47 -3.08 -18.35
C ASN A 246 6.49 -4.02 -17.13
N ALA A 247 7.67 -4.55 -16.79
CA ALA A 247 7.84 -5.36 -15.58
C ALA A 247 7.56 -4.53 -14.32
N ALA A 248 8.11 -3.31 -14.24
CA ALA A 248 7.86 -2.38 -13.15
C ALA A 248 6.37 -2.02 -13.03
N CYS A 249 5.70 -1.74 -14.14
CA CYS A 249 4.27 -1.46 -14.17
C CYS A 249 3.45 -2.64 -13.63
N THR A 250 3.82 -3.86 -14.03
CA THR A 250 3.17 -5.10 -13.55
C THR A 250 3.40 -5.30 -12.05
N GLU A 251 4.62 -5.06 -11.56
CA GLU A 251 4.98 -5.21 -10.15
C GLU A 251 4.22 -4.21 -9.27
N ILE A 252 4.12 -2.95 -9.71
CA ILE A 252 3.32 -1.92 -9.03
C ILE A 252 1.84 -2.33 -8.98
N ALA A 253 1.27 -2.82 -10.09
CA ALA A 253 -0.12 -3.27 -10.14
C ALA A 253 -0.38 -4.47 -9.20
N GLN A 254 0.51 -5.46 -9.18
CA GLN A 254 0.41 -6.61 -8.29
C GLN A 254 0.50 -6.22 -6.81
N MET A 255 1.40 -5.29 -6.49
CA MET A 255 1.50 -4.74 -5.13
C MET A 255 0.21 -4.02 -4.74
N SER A 256 -0.32 -3.16 -5.61
CA SER A 256 -1.59 -2.45 -5.38
C SER A 256 -2.72 -3.44 -5.08
N ALA A 257 -2.86 -4.50 -5.87
CA ALA A 257 -3.90 -5.52 -5.66
C ALA A 257 -3.78 -6.24 -4.31
N ARG A 258 -2.55 -6.56 -3.86
CA ARG A 258 -2.32 -7.19 -2.54
C ARG A 258 -2.67 -6.24 -1.39
N LEU A 259 -2.37 -4.95 -1.55
CA LEU A 259 -2.68 -3.94 -0.53
C LEU A 259 -4.19 -3.67 -0.45
N SER A 260 -4.92 -3.70 -1.57
CA SER A 260 -6.39 -3.61 -1.57
C SER A 260 -7.03 -4.68 -0.69
N GLN A 261 -6.54 -5.92 -0.71
CA GLN A 261 -7.03 -6.98 0.18
C GLN A 261 -6.78 -6.67 1.66
N THR A 262 -5.62 -6.09 2.00
CA THR A 262 -5.32 -5.69 3.39
C THR A 262 -6.29 -4.59 3.85
N LEU A 263 -6.65 -3.70 2.94
CA LEU A 263 -7.55 -2.59 3.22
C LEU A 263 -9.01 -3.01 3.42
N GLU A 264 -9.48 -4.05 2.72
CA GLU A 264 -10.80 -4.63 2.96
C GLU A 264 -10.93 -5.12 4.41
N LEU A 265 -9.86 -5.71 4.97
CA LEU A 265 -9.84 -6.14 6.37
C LEU A 265 -9.93 -4.94 7.32
N VAL A 266 -9.12 -3.91 7.10
CA VAL A 266 -9.14 -2.68 7.92
C VAL A 266 -10.50 -1.97 7.82
N SER A 267 -11.10 -1.96 6.64
CA SER A 267 -12.41 -1.34 6.43
C SER A 267 -13.50 -2.07 7.21
N ALA A 268 -13.46 -3.41 7.24
CA ALA A 268 -14.38 -4.20 8.05
C ALA A 268 -14.22 -3.91 9.55
N ASP A 269 -12.98 -3.78 10.04
CA ASP A 269 -12.71 -3.45 11.44
C ASP A 269 -13.20 -2.03 11.79
N LEU A 270 -12.98 -1.06 10.91
CA LEU A 270 -13.48 0.31 11.07
C LEU A 270 -15.02 0.39 11.03
N GLU A 271 -15.66 -0.39 10.15
CA GLU A 271 -17.13 -0.48 10.09
C GLU A 271 -17.69 -1.13 11.35
N ALA A 272 -17.04 -2.16 11.89
CA ALA A 272 -17.41 -2.77 13.15
C ALA A 272 -17.33 -1.76 14.31
N VAL A 273 -16.25 -0.97 14.37
CA VAL A 273 -16.13 0.12 15.36
C VAL A 273 -17.23 1.15 15.17
N HIS A 274 -17.46 1.62 13.95
CA HIS A 274 -18.52 2.60 13.66
C HIS A 274 -19.91 2.09 14.10
N ASN A 275 -20.23 0.83 13.78
CA ASN A 275 -21.51 0.23 14.15
C ASN A 275 -21.66 0.12 15.68
N ALA A 276 -20.59 -0.19 16.40
CA ALA A 276 -20.59 -0.18 17.87
C ALA A 276 -20.86 1.24 18.43
N LEU A 277 -20.29 2.28 17.82
CA LEU A 277 -20.50 3.67 18.20
C LEU A 277 -21.94 4.15 17.95
N VAL A 278 -22.56 3.76 16.83
CA VAL A 278 -23.94 4.14 16.49
C VAL A 278 -24.95 3.61 17.51
N ILE A 279 -24.69 2.43 18.08
CA ILE A 279 -25.51 1.88 19.17
C ILE A 279 -25.48 2.80 20.40
N LEU A 280 -24.38 3.52 20.64
CA LEU A 280 -24.21 4.43 21.77
C LEU A 280 -24.85 5.81 21.53
N SER A 281 -24.93 6.30 20.28
CA SER A 281 -25.40 7.66 19.97
C SER A 281 -26.92 7.77 19.70
N GLY A 282 -27.63 6.66 19.44
CA GLY A 282 -29.05 6.64 19.10
C GLY A 282 -30.05 6.99 20.22
N GLY A 283 -29.60 7.54 21.37
CA GLY A 283 -30.46 7.97 22.48
C GLY A 283 -31.20 6.85 23.22
N ARG A 284 -31.15 5.62 22.70
CA ARG A 284 -31.45 4.40 23.46
C ARG A 284 -30.17 4.03 24.17
N TRP A 285 -30.06 4.42 25.44
CA TRP A 285 -29.13 3.77 26.37
C TRP A 285 -29.22 2.27 26.10
N PRO A 286 -28.13 1.55 25.79
CA PRO A 286 -28.22 0.10 25.65
C PRO A 286 -28.83 -0.40 26.96
N HIS A 287 -30.03 -0.95 26.88
CA HIS A 287 -30.66 -1.59 28.02
C HIS A 287 -29.84 -2.86 28.26
N GLY A 288 -28.64 -2.75 28.87
CA GLY A 288 -27.69 -3.84 29.09
C GLY A 288 -27.54 -4.77 27.87
N ARG A 289 -26.70 -4.40 26.91
CA ARG A 289 -26.26 -5.31 25.83
C ARG A 289 -24.73 -5.37 25.68
N ALA A 290 -23.95 -5.16 26.75
CA ALA A 290 -23.44 -6.40 27.35
C ALA A 290 -24.59 -7.42 27.36
N LEU A 291 -24.65 -8.31 26.36
CA LEU A 291 -25.50 -9.50 26.45
C LEU A 291 -25.27 -10.01 27.87
N ALA A 292 -26.27 -9.92 28.75
CA ALA A 292 -26.08 -10.25 30.16
C ALA A 292 -25.44 -11.65 30.22
N GLY A 293 -24.14 -11.72 30.53
CA GLY A 293 -23.34 -12.95 30.45
C GLY A 293 -22.16 -13.00 29.44
N GLN A 294 -21.85 -11.96 28.67
CA GLN A 294 -20.60 -11.88 27.89
C GLN A 294 -19.66 -10.78 28.41
N PRO A 295 -18.36 -11.08 28.62
CA PRO A 295 -17.38 -10.10 29.09
C PRO A 295 -17.11 -9.02 28.02
N ALA A 296 -16.77 -7.81 28.48
CA ALA A 296 -16.32 -6.71 27.63
C ALA A 296 -15.11 -7.12 26.77
N GLY A 297 -15.03 -6.59 25.53
CA GLY A 297 -13.98 -6.92 24.56
C GLY A 297 -14.35 -7.98 23.52
N ASN A 298 -15.51 -8.63 23.68
CA ASN A 298 -16.00 -9.65 22.74
C ASN A 298 -17.01 -9.04 21.75
N ILE A 299 -16.56 -8.09 20.93
CA ILE A 299 -17.38 -7.55 19.85
C ILE A 299 -17.45 -8.63 18.75
N PRO A 300 -18.64 -9.13 18.37
CA PRO A 300 -18.77 -10.08 17.28
C PRO A 300 -18.06 -9.56 16.03
N ASP A 301 -17.24 -10.39 15.40
CA ASP A 301 -16.47 -10.10 14.18
C ASP A 301 -15.22 -9.19 14.34
N LEU A 302 -14.91 -8.69 15.54
CA LEU A 302 -13.62 -8.03 15.82
C LEU A 302 -12.53 -9.10 15.99
N ARG A 303 -11.44 -9.00 15.23
CA ARG A 303 -10.33 -9.96 15.36
C ARG A 303 -9.44 -9.58 16.54
N GLU A 304 -9.17 -10.54 17.42
CA GLU A 304 -8.04 -10.43 18.35
C GLU A 304 -6.74 -10.49 17.55
N HIS A 305 -6.00 -9.39 17.50
CA HIS A 305 -4.63 -9.39 16.99
C HIS A 305 -3.69 -9.93 18.07
N ASP A 306 -3.43 -11.23 18.05
CA ASP A 306 -2.33 -11.80 18.83
C ASP A 306 -0.99 -11.22 18.32
N PRO A 307 -0.18 -10.55 19.17
CA PRO A 307 1.16 -10.12 18.78
C PRO A 307 2.06 -11.34 18.67
N GLN A 308 2.18 -11.94 17.48
CA GLN A 308 3.08 -13.07 17.28
C GLN A 308 4.56 -12.65 17.41
N PRO A 309 5.41 -13.45 18.09
CA PRO A 309 6.83 -13.17 18.22
C PRO A 309 7.58 -13.37 16.90
N ALA A 310 8.35 -12.35 16.50
CA ALA A 310 9.07 -12.18 15.24
C ALA A 310 10.14 -13.25 14.86
N SER A 311 10.20 -14.42 15.52
CA SER A 311 11.41 -15.27 15.53
C SER A 311 11.38 -16.54 14.67
N ALA A 312 10.32 -16.80 13.88
CA ALA A 312 10.16 -18.13 13.27
C ALA A 312 9.85 -18.14 11.76
N LEU A 313 10.60 -17.42 10.91
CA LEU A 313 10.63 -17.72 9.46
C LEU A 313 12.00 -17.44 8.79
N PRO A 314 12.33 -18.17 7.70
CA PRO A 314 13.67 -18.24 7.14
C PRO A 314 14.04 -16.99 6.34
N LYS A 315 15.30 -16.54 6.48
CA LYS A 315 15.86 -15.40 5.75
C LYS A 315 15.66 -15.56 4.23
N PRO A 316 15.14 -14.55 3.52
CA PRO A 316 15.03 -14.60 2.07
C PRO A 316 16.45 -14.65 1.48
N THR A 317 16.78 -15.75 0.82
CA THR A 317 18.07 -15.88 0.13
C THR A 317 18.11 -14.91 -1.04
N ALA A 318 19.14 -14.06 -1.10
CA ALA A 318 19.39 -13.03 -2.12
C ALA A 318 19.59 -13.54 -3.58
N ARG A 319 19.13 -14.74 -3.91
CA ARG A 319 19.14 -15.26 -5.28
C ARG A 319 17.73 -15.20 -5.84
N GLY A 320 17.51 -14.17 -6.66
CA GLY A 320 16.39 -14.12 -7.58
C GLY A 320 16.30 -15.43 -8.38
N ASN A 321 15.08 -15.85 -8.66
CA ASN A 321 14.75 -17.02 -9.46
C ASN A 321 15.34 -16.90 -10.87
N PHE A 322 16.62 -17.24 -11.01
CA PHE A 322 17.19 -17.78 -12.23
C PHE A 322 17.24 -19.29 -12.06
N ARG A 323 16.33 -20.02 -12.73
CA ARG A 323 16.66 -21.36 -13.20
C ARG A 323 16.95 -21.26 -14.70
N PRO A 324 18.19 -21.55 -15.15
CA PRO A 324 18.46 -21.79 -16.54
C PRO A 324 17.87 -23.16 -16.94
N ALA A 325 17.53 -23.28 -18.22
CA ALA A 325 17.26 -24.55 -18.87
C ALA A 325 18.40 -25.54 -18.60
N ARG A 326 18.05 -26.80 -18.32
CA ARG A 326 18.91 -27.94 -18.63
C ARG A 326 18.07 -28.97 -19.36
N GLY A 327 18.43 -29.20 -20.61
CA GLY A 327 17.98 -30.35 -21.35
C GLY A 327 18.52 -31.66 -20.76
N ARG A 328 17.77 -32.72 -21.04
CA ARG A 328 18.29 -33.86 -21.80
C ARG A 328 17.38 -34.06 -22.99
#